data_AF-A0A6C0UV43-F1
#
_entry.id   AF-A0A6C0UV43-F1
#
_cell.length_a   1.000
_cell.length_b   1.000
_cell.length_c   1.000
_cell.angle_alpha   90.00
_cell.angle_beta   90.00
_cell.angle_gamma   90.00
#
_symmetry.space_group_name_H-M   'P 1'
#
loop_
_entity.id
_entity.type
_entity.pdbx_description
1 polymer ?
#
loop_
_entity_poly.entity_id
_entity_poly.type
_entity_poly.pdbx_seq_one_letter_code
_entity_poly.pdbx_strand_id
1 'polypeptide(L)'
;MSGGEHTETADLLEGTVLEEQLDQCDAIMGDIMEERLDPTDEENIYTRIDFQYGRTKDKTLEVLSDRFEAEGLNTALKTLISGIIECQGFHSKLERNGQRDDSLETVTRWFKLYAAVVLEKHPDIPFEFVLTQFKKYRDVVIVHPDGIPTATDKPEASLLGFLTLSWTAMEEILRLWQEILGKSQVELMSRESALEGNNPKYGFIHNLFDTKGFVTTYPEAQAGDDTYFDLDSAEYFPDEGDVVELEDKESTGYHDSRTATSLRKYNP
;
A
#
# COMPACT_ATOMS: atom_id res chain seq x y z
N MET A 1 -19.30 -20.46 -25.73
CA MET A 1 -18.08 -20.31 -26.54
C MET A 1 -17.43 -19.00 -26.10
N SER A 2 -16.33 -19.08 -25.34
CA SER A 2 -15.69 -17.93 -24.65
C SER A 2 -14.18 -18.18 -24.50
N GLY A 3 -13.53 -18.64 -25.57
CA GLY A 3 -12.12 -19.04 -25.55
C GLY A 3 -11.22 -18.18 -26.43
N GLY A 4 -11.67 -16.98 -26.84
CA GLY A 4 -10.92 -16.10 -27.74
C GLY A 4 -10.25 -14.89 -27.07
N GLU A 5 -10.84 -14.33 -26.01
CA GLU A 5 -10.34 -13.10 -25.36
C GLU A 5 -9.08 -13.36 -24.51
N HIS A 6 -8.97 -14.50 -23.84
CA HIS A 6 -7.79 -14.82 -23.01
C HIS A 6 -6.50 -15.00 -23.82
N THR A 7 -6.59 -15.39 -25.08
CA THR A 7 -5.42 -15.57 -25.96
C THR A 7 -4.87 -14.23 -26.47
N GLU A 8 -5.71 -13.24 -26.77
CA GLU A 8 -5.24 -11.95 -27.29
C GLU A 8 -4.52 -11.11 -26.22
N THR A 9 -4.95 -11.16 -24.96
CA THR A 9 -4.30 -10.40 -23.89
C THR A 9 -2.96 -11.02 -23.44
N ALA A 10 -2.82 -12.34 -23.57
CA ALA A 10 -1.55 -13.02 -23.31
C ALA A 10 -0.48 -12.59 -24.32
N ASP A 11 -0.86 -12.42 -25.59
CA ASP A 11 0.02 -11.92 -26.66
C ASP A 11 0.50 -10.46 -26.41
N LEU A 12 -0.27 -9.66 -25.66
CA LEU A 12 0.11 -8.29 -25.27
C LEU A 12 1.13 -8.26 -24.12
N LEU A 13 1.20 -9.33 -23.34
CA LEU A 13 2.09 -9.47 -22.18
C LEU A 13 3.41 -10.14 -22.55
N GLU A 14 3.41 -11.09 -23.49
CA GLU A 14 4.56 -11.94 -23.82
C GLU A 14 5.82 -11.12 -24.18
N GLY A 15 6.93 -11.43 -23.51
CA GLY A 15 8.23 -10.82 -23.71
C GLY A 15 8.36 -9.39 -23.18
N THR A 16 7.43 -8.94 -22.34
CA THR A 16 7.48 -7.63 -21.70
C THR A 16 8.14 -7.69 -20.32
N VAL A 17 8.67 -6.57 -19.84
CA VAL A 17 9.18 -6.45 -18.45
C VAL A 17 8.04 -6.63 -17.43
N LEU A 18 6.80 -6.33 -17.82
CA LEU A 18 5.63 -6.57 -16.98
C LEU A 18 5.40 -8.07 -16.74
N GLU A 19 5.62 -8.92 -17.74
CA GLU A 19 5.54 -10.38 -17.58
C GLU A 19 6.54 -10.87 -16.53
N GLU A 20 7.81 -10.49 -16.69
CA GLU A 20 8.88 -10.85 -15.74
C GLU A 20 8.56 -10.36 -14.32
N GLN A 21 7.96 -9.17 -14.20
CA GLN A 21 7.57 -8.60 -12.91
C GLN A 21 6.41 -9.35 -12.26
N LEU A 22 5.43 -9.81 -13.05
CA LEU A 22 4.32 -10.65 -12.58
C LEU A 22 4.83 -12.02 -12.13
N ASP A 23 5.77 -12.62 -12.88
CA ASP A 23 6.38 -13.91 -12.53
C ASP A 23 7.13 -13.83 -11.19
N GLN A 24 7.83 -12.71 -10.93
CA GLN A 24 8.48 -12.48 -9.64
C GLN A 24 7.48 -12.38 -8.48
N CYS A 25 6.35 -11.71 -8.70
CA CYS A 25 5.28 -11.64 -7.71
C CYS A 25 4.63 -13.00 -7.49
N ASP A 26 4.42 -13.78 -8.55
CA ASP A 26 3.87 -15.13 -8.49
C ASP A 26 4.76 -16.07 -7.68
N ALA A 27 6.09 -15.96 -7.82
CA ALA A 27 7.03 -16.73 -7.04
C ALA A 27 6.90 -16.43 -5.53
N ILE A 28 6.85 -15.14 -5.15
CA ILE A 28 6.69 -14.75 -3.74
C ILE A 28 5.34 -15.21 -3.18
N MET A 29 4.26 -15.01 -3.96
CA MET A 29 2.94 -15.48 -3.56
C MET A 29 2.86 -16.99 -3.43
N GLY A 30 3.46 -17.73 -4.36
CA GLY A 30 3.58 -19.17 -4.30
C GLY A 30 4.23 -19.64 -3.00
N ASP A 31 5.36 -19.04 -2.63
CA ASP A 31 6.08 -19.34 -1.39
C ASP A 31 5.24 -19.01 -0.14
N ILE A 32 4.55 -17.86 -0.11
CA ILE A 32 3.66 -17.49 1.00
C ILE A 32 2.54 -18.52 1.16
N MET A 33 1.91 -18.87 0.03
CA MET A 33 0.69 -19.67 -0.02
C MET A 33 0.93 -21.17 0.18
N GLU A 34 2.07 -21.71 -0.27
CA GLU A 34 2.40 -23.15 -0.16
C GLU A 34 2.24 -23.69 1.27
N GLU A 35 2.65 -22.89 2.27
CA GLU A 35 2.60 -23.29 3.67
C GLU A 35 1.26 -22.97 4.37
N ARG A 36 0.39 -22.17 3.74
CA ARG A 36 -0.72 -21.45 4.43
C ARG A 36 -2.09 -21.68 3.82
N LEU A 37 -2.18 -22.14 2.57
CA LEU A 37 -3.45 -22.50 1.95
C LEU A 37 -3.99 -23.79 2.57
N ASP A 38 -5.20 -23.69 3.12
CA ASP A 38 -6.00 -24.86 3.48
C ASP A 38 -7.14 -24.99 2.48
N PRO A 39 -7.08 -25.97 1.55
CA PRO A 39 -8.13 -26.16 0.53
C PRO A 39 -9.46 -26.63 1.12
N THR A 40 -9.51 -26.94 2.42
CA THR A 40 -10.74 -27.36 3.12
C THR A 40 -11.41 -26.22 3.88
N ASP A 41 -10.73 -25.08 4.04
CA ASP A 41 -11.24 -23.90 4.72
C ASP A 41 -11.41 -22.75 3.72
N GLU A 42 -12.62 -22.63 3.16
CA GLU A 42 -12.99 -21.54 2.24
C GLU A 42 -13.05 -20.18 2.96
N GLU A 43 -13.15 -20.15 4.29
CA GLU A 43 -13.13 -18.92 5.09
C GLU A 43 -11.70 -18.50 5.46
N ASN A 44 -10.70 -19.32 5.12
CA ASN A 44 -9.29 -19.02 5.36
C ASN A 44 -8.89 -17.70 4.68
N ILE A 45 -8.32 -16.79 5.48
CA ILE A 45 -7.89 -15.48 5.04
C ILE A 45 -6.85 -15.52 3.90
N TYR A 46 -5.98 -16.53 3.88
CA TYR A 46 -4.99 -16.73 2.81
C TYR A 46 -5.65 -17.14 1.50
N THR A 47 -6.69 -17.98 1.53
CA THR A 47 -7.51 -18.32 0.34
C THR A 47 -8.18 -17.07 -0.23
N ARG A 48 -8.72 -16.19 0.65
CA ARG A 48 -9.29 -14.91 0.23
C ARG A 48 -8.24 -13.99 -0.41
N ILE A 49 -7.04 -13.90 0.16
CA ILE A 49 -5.96 -13.07 -0.36
C ILE A 49 -5.44 -13.60 -1.70
N ASP A 50 -5.25 -14.91 -1.84
CA ASP A 50 -4.87 -15.56 -3.10
C ASP A 50 -5.87 -15.25 -4.23
N PHE A 51 -7.17 -15.34 -3.93
CA PHE A 51 -8.21 -14.93 -4.86
C PHE A 51 -8.12 -13.44 -5.26
N GLN A 52 -7.87 -12.53 -4.31
CA GLN A 52 -7.70 -11.11 -4.63
C GLN A 52 -6.42 -10.83 -5.42
N TYR A 53 -5.36 -11.61 -5.19
CA TYR A 53 -4.13 -11.55 -5.98
C TYR A 53 -4.40 -11.94 -7.43
N GLY A 54 -5.04 -13.08 -7.67
CA GLY A 54 -5.46 -13.50 -9.01
C GLY A 54 -6.34 -12.46 -9.71
N ARG A 55 -7.33 -11.90 -8.99
CA ARG A 55 -8.17 -10.81 -9.51
C ARG A 55 -7.37 -9.55 -9.87
N THR A 56 -6.33 -9.23 -9.12
CA THR A 56 -5.46 -8.06 -9.40
C THR A 56 -4.66 -8.28 -10.68
N LYS A 57 -4.19 -9.51 -10.92
CA LYS A 57 -3.58 -9.89 -12.20
C LYS A 57 -4.58 -9.79 -13.35
N ASP A 58 -5.79 -10.33 -13.19
CA ASP A 58 -6.83 -10.24 -14.22
C ASP A 58 -7.14 -8.78 -14.57
N LYS A 59 -7.28 -7.90 -13.56
CA LYS A 59 -7.46 -6.46 -13.78
C LYS A 59 -6.27 -5.79 -14.46
N THR A 60 -5.06 -6.25 -14.22
CA THR A 60 -3.87 -5.75 -14.93
C THR A 60 -3.95 -6.09 -16.42
N LEU A 61 -4.35 -7.31 -16.74
CA LEU A 61 -4.55 -7.76 -18.12
C LEU A 61 -5.69 -7.01 -18.80
N GLU A 62 -6.82 -6.82 -18.10
CA GLU A 62 -7.91 -6.00 -18.62
C GLU A 62 -7.45 -4.57 -18.95
N VAL A 63 -6.60 -3.96 -18.10
CA VAL A 63 -6.06 -2.62 -18.36
C VAL A 63 -5.13 -2.59 -19.59
N LEU A 64 -4.35 -3.65 -19.83
CA LEU A 64 -3.53 -3.77 -21.05
C LEU A 64 -4.40 -3.73 -22.32
N SER A 65 -5.57 -4.37 -22.27
CA SER A 65 -6.53 -4.39 -23.39
C SER A 65 -7.35 -3.11 -23.47
N ASP A 66 -7.77 -2.55 -22.34
CA ASP A 66 -8.55 -1.31 -22.23
C ASP A 66 -8.09 -0.45 -21.05
N ARG A 67 -7.42 0.66 -21.37
CA ARG A 67 -6.93 1.63 -20.39
C ARG A 67 -8.00 2.23 -19.48
N PHE A 68 -9.27 2.24 -19.90
CA PHE A 68 -10.36 2.78 -19.09
C PHE A 68 -10.70 1.87 -17.90
N GLU A 69 -10.23 0.62 -17.89
CA GLU A 69 -10.37 -0.32 -16.76
C GLU A 69 -9.41 -0.04 -15.60
N ALA A 70 -8.58 1.02 -15.68
CA ALA A 70 -7.58 1.35 -14.65
C ALA A 70 -8.20 1.60 -13.26
N GLU A 71 -9.46 2.03 -13.18
CA GLU A 71 -10.19 2.12 -11.90
C GLU A 71 -10.47 0.74 -11.27
N GLY A 72 -10.72 -0.27 -12.11
CA GLY A 72 -10.85 -1.66 -11.68
C GLY A 72 -9.55 -2.18 -11.06
N LEU A 73 -8.41 -1.86 -11.67
CA LEU A 73 -7.09 -2.19 -11.12
C LEU A 73 -6.81 -1.47 -9.79
N ASN A 74 -7.11 -0.18 -9.68
CA ASN A 74 -7.02 0.57 -8.42
C ASN A 74 -7.77 -0.15 -7.29
N THR A 75 -9.02 -0.53 -7.56
CA THR A 75 -9.87 -1.24 -6.60
C THR A 75 -9.28 -2.61 -6.23
N ALA A 76 -8.72 -3.35 -7.19
CA ALA A 76 -8.13 -4.67 -6.96
C ALA A 76 -6.86 -4.59 -6.09
N LEU A 77 -5.91 -3.71 -6.44
CA LEU A 77 -4.69 -3.46 -5.66
C LEU A 77 -5.01 -3.09 -4.22
N LYS A 78 -5.94 -2.15 -4.05
CA LYS A 78 -6.44 -1.68 -2.75
C LYS A 78 -7.03 -2.81 -1.92
N THR A 79 -7.83 -3.68 -2.54
CA THR A 79 -8.48 -4.82 -1.88
C THR A 79 -7.46 -5.87 -1.47
N LEU A 80 -6.45 -6.13 -2.31
CA LEU A 80 -5.35 -7.05 -2.02
C LEU A 80 -4.56 -6.60 -0.79
N ILE A 81 -4.09 -5.34 -0.77
CA ILE A 81 -3.34 -4.78 0.37
C ILE A 81 -4.23 -4.76 1.63
N SER A 82 -5.52 -4.44 1.50
CA SER A 82 -6.47 -4.49 2.63
C SER A 82 -6.61 -5.91 3.20
N GLY A 83 -6.59 -6.94 2.35
CA GLY A 83 -6.59 -8.34 2.78
C GLY A 83 -5.33 -8.70 3.56
N ILE A 84 -4.16 -8.24 3.11
CA ILE A 84 -2.90 -8.39 3.84
C ILE A 84 -2.99 -7.73 5.22
N ILE A 85 -3.51 -6.50 5.29
CA ILE A 85 -3.74 -5.77 6.54
C ILE A 85 -4.71 -6.52 7.47
N GLU A 86 -5.79 -7.10 6.93
CA GLU A 86 -6.73 -7.96 7.67
C GLU A 86 -6.03 -9.20 8.23
N CYS A 87 -5.15 -9.83 7.45
CA CYS A 87 -4.35 -10.97 7.86
C CYS A 87 -3.40 -10.63 9.02
N GLN A 88 -2.86 -9.42 9.04
CA GLN A 88 -2.01 -8.93 10.13
C GLN A 88 -2.83 -8.38 11.32
N GLY A 89 -4.16 -8.40 11.28
CA GLY A 89 -5.01 -8.11 12.43
C GLY A 89 -5.21 -6.62 12.77
N PHE A 90 -4.75 -5.70 11.92
CA PHE A 90 -4.87 -4.25 12.15
C PHE A 90 -5.83 -3.53 11.19
N HIS A 91 -6.75 -4.28 10.57
CA HIS A 91 -7.76 -3.72 9.67
C HIS A 91 -8.63 -2.63 10.30
N SER A 92 -8.89 -2.66 11.60
CA SER A 92 -9.64 -1.61 12.31
C SER A 92 -8.98 -0.23 12.20
N LYS A 93 -7.67 -0.16 11.90
CA LYS A 93 -6.94 1.10 11.72
C LYS A 93 -7.39 1.88 10.48
N LEU A 94 -8.08 1.22 9.53
CA LEU A 94 -8.62 1.80 8.30
C LEU A 94 -10.03 2.42 8.47
N GLU A 95 -10.59 2.47 9.68
CA GLU A 95 -11.93 3.02 9.89
C GLU A 95 -11.88 4.51 10.24
N ARG A 96 -12.72 5.32 9.59
CA ARG A 96 -12.94 6.75 9.87
C ARG A 96 -14.43 7.03 9.93
N ASN A 97 -14.92 7.55 11.06
CA ASN A 97 -16.35 7.86 11.27
C ASN A 97 -17.30 6.67 10.99
N GLY A 98 -16.87 5.44 11.27
CA GLY A 98 -17.64 4.23 11.01
C GLY A 98 -17.73 3.84 9.52
N GLN A 99 -16.95 4.49 8.65
CA GLN A 99 -16.76 4.11 7.26
C GLN A 99 -15.31 3.66 7.04
N ARG A 100 -15.11 2.79 6.05
CA ARG A 100 -13.78 2.33 5.69
C ARG A 100 -13.08 3.40 4.84
N ASP A 101 -11.99 3.95 5.35
CA ASP A 101 -11.03 4.80 4.63
C ASP A 101 -9.89 3.90 4.14
N ASP A 102 -10.17 3.14 3.10
CA ASP A 102 -9.26 2.16 2.52
C ASP A 102 -8.71 2.61 1.17
N SER A 103 -8.53 3.92 0.92
CA SER A 103 -7.92 4.35 -0.35
C SER A 103 -6.59 3.64 -0.60
N LEU A 104 -6.18 3.45 -1.86
CA LEU A 104 -4.92 2.75 -2.19
C LEU A 104 -3.73 3.40 -1.47
N GLU A 105 -3.70 4.73 -1.43
CA GLU A 105 -2.75 5.50 -0.64
C GLU A 105 -2.79 5.16 0.85
N THR A 106 -3.99 5.16 1.44
CA THR A 106 -4.20 4.88 2.86
C THR A 106 -3.70 3.49 3.23
N VAL A 107 -4.06 2.45 2.47
CA VAL A 107 -3.67 1.08 2.77
C VAL A 107 -2.17 0.86 2.58
N THR A 108 -1.55 1.49 1.57
CA THR A 108 -0.09 1.44 1.37
C THR A 108 0.65 2.09 2.54
N ARG A 109 0.23 3.28 3.00
CA ARG A 109 0.85 3.97 4.15
C ARG A 109 0.74 3.17 5.44
N TRP A 110 -0.43 2.60 5.72
CA TRP A 110 -0.64 1.76 6.90
C TRP A 110 0.21 0.49 6.89
N PHE A 111 0.26 -0.20 5.75
CA PHE A 111 1.10 -1.38 5.61
C PHE A 111 2.59 -1.03 5.80
N LYS A 112 3.06 0.06 5.18
CA LYS A 112 4.44 0.53 5.32
C LYS A 112 4.79 0.87 6.77
N LEU A 113 3.91 1.57 7.50
CA LEU A 113 4.09 1.85 8.94
C LEU A 113 4.21 0.56 9.75
N TYR A 114 3.28 -0.38 9.57
CA TYR A 114 3.30 -1.65 10.30
C TYR A 114 4.58 -2.42 10.00
N ALA A 115 4.93 -2.58 8.72
CA ALA A 115 6.13 -3.28 8.29
C ALA A 115 7.41 -2.63 8.85
N ALA A 116 7.49 -1.30 8.88
CA ALA A 116 8.64 -0.58 9.40
C ALA A 116 8.93 -0.95 10.86
N VAL A 117 7.91 -0.87 11.71
CA VAL A 117 8.06 -1.08 13.15
C VAL A 117 8.18 -2.56 13.51
N VAL A 118 7.42 -3.42 12.84
CA VAL A 118 7.42 -4.87 13.12
C VAL A 118 8.69 -5.55 12.63
N LEU A 119 9.25 -5.10 11.51
CA LEU A 119 10.51 -5.64 11.00
C LEU A 119 11.74 -4.89 11.53
N GLU A 120 11.56 -3.76 12.23
CA GLU A 120 12.64 -2.86 12.67
C GLU A 120 13.56 -2.48 11.51
N LYS A 121 12.97 -2.04 10.41
CA LYS A 121 13.72 -1.51 9.27
C LYS A 121 12.98 -0.35 8.64
N HIS A 122 13.65 0.39 7.77
CA HIS A 122 13.01 1.37 6.91
C HIS A 122 12.56 0.67 5.62
N PRO A 123 11.25 0.42 5.39
CA PRO A 123 10.79 -0.19 4.16
C PRO A 123 10.99 0.78 3.00
N ASP A 124 11.70 0.33 1.97
CA ASP A 124 11.90 1.08 0.74
C ASP A 124 11.03 0.46 -0.36
N ILE A 125 9.78 0.93 -0.48
CA ILE A 125 8.85 0.46 -1.50
C ILE A 125 9.16 1.21 -2.80
N PRO A 126 9.77 0.57 -3.82
CA PRO A 126 10.13 1.26 -5.04
C PRO A 126 8.87 1.77 -5.72
N PHE A 127 8.93 3.00 -6.22
CA PHE A 127 7.81 3.62 -6.94
C PHE A 127 6.50 3.66 -6.14
N GLU A 128 6.56 3.74 -4.81
CA GLU A 128 5.40 3.90 -3.91
C GLU A 128 4.42 4.97 -4.42
N PHE A 129 4.94 6.05 -5.02
CA PHE A 129 4.14 7.14 -5.58
C PHE A 129 3.12 6.69 -6.64
N VAL A 130 3.37 5.57 -7.34
CA VAL A 130 2.44 5.03 -8.33
C VAL A 130 1.18 4.47 -7.67
N LEU A 131 1.30 3.93 -6.45
CA LEU A 131 0.16 3.47 -5.65
C LEU A 131 -0.49 4.65 -4.91
N THR A 132 0.30 5.51 -4.26
CA THR A 132 -0.23 6.62 -3.45
C THR A 132 -0.79 7.77 -4.29
N GLN A 133 -0.31 7.97 -5.52
CA GLN A 133 -0.85 8.96 -6.46
C GLN A 133 -1.52 8.31 -7.67
N PHE A 134 -2.01 7.06 -7.53
CA PHE A 134 -2.57 6.26 -8.63
C PHE A 134 -3.56 7.04 -9.48
N LYS A 135 -4.53 7.72 -8.85
CA LYS A 135 -5.56 8.49 -9.56
C LYS A 135 -4.96 9.60 -10.42
N LYS A 136 -4.01 10.36 -9.87
CA LYS A 136 -3.33 11.45 -10.57
C LYS A 136 -2.52 10.90 -11.75
N TYR A 137 -1.81 9.81 -11.53
CA TYR A 137 -1.00 9.18 -12.59
C TYR A 137 -1.89 8.60 -13.69
N ARG A 138 -2.98 7.90 -13.34
CA ARG A 138 -3.99 7.43 -14.28
C ARG A 138 -4.55 8.58 -15.12
N ASP A 139 -5.05 9.63 -14.48
CA ASP A 139 -5.74 10.72 -15.17
C ASP A 139 -4.81 11.46 -16.14
N VAL A 140 -3.55 11.69 -15.73
CA VAL A 140 -2.57 12.46 -16.52
C VAL A 140 -1.83 11.61 -17.56
N VAL A 141 -1.45 10.38 -17.21
CA VAL A 141 -0.53 9.57 -18.01
C VAL A 141 -1.26 8.53 -18.86
N ILE A 142 -2.39 8.03 -18.37
CA ILE A 142 -3.10 6.89 -18.97
C ILE A 142 -4.35 7.34 -19.73
N VAL A 143 -5.25 8.10 -19.09
CA VAL A 143 -6.56 8.45 -19.65
C VAL A 143 -6.47 9.65 -20.60
N HIS A 144 -5.63 10.62 -20.28
CA HIS A 144 -5.42 11.82 -21.10
C HIS A 144 -3.95 12.05 -21.43
N PRO A 145 -3.27 11.12 -22.13
CA PRO A 145 -1.90 11.36 -22.57
C PRO A 145 -1.87 12.60 -23.47
N ASP A 146 -0.80 13.39 -23.39
CA ASP A 146 -0.56 14.50 -24.31
C ASP A 146 -0.34 13.96 -25.75
N GLY A 147 -1.44 13.71 -26.46
CA GLY A 147 -1.43 13.15 -27.82
C GLY A 147 -2.65 12.30 -28.14
N ILE A 148 -2.96 12.12 -29.43
CA ILE A 148 -3.98 11.17 -29.89
C ILE A 148 -3.39 9.76 -29.74
N PRO A 149 -4.05 8.82 -29.04
CA PRO A 149 -3.61 7.42 -28.97
C PRO A 149 -3.41 6.88 -30.39
N THR A 150 -2.20 6.43 -30.71
CA THR A 150 -1.96 5.74 -31.98
C THR A 150 -2.66 4.40 -31.95
N ALA A 151 -3.51 4.12 -32.93
CA ALA A 151 -4.11 2.80 -33.14
C ALA A 151 -3.02 1.81 -33.51
N THR A 152 -2.36 1.24 -32.52
CA THR A 152 -1.36 0.16 -32.66
C THR A 152 -1.85 -1.06 -31.89
N ASP A 153 -1.63 -2.25 -32.46
CA ASP A 153 -1.95 -3.54 -31.83
C ASP A 153 -1.06 -3.88 -30.61
N LYS A 154 -0.25 -2.94 -30.13
CA LYS A 154 0.65 -3.10 -28.98
C LYS A 154 0.28 -2.11 -27.88
N PRO A 155 0.42 -2.48 -26.60
CA PRO A 155 0.10 -1.57 -25.50
C PRO A 155 1.05 -0.37 -25.54
N GLU A 156 0.53 0.82 -25.24
CA GLU A 156 1.35 2.03 -25.19
C GLU A 156 2.44 1.90 -24.11
N ALA A 157 3.65 2.39 -24.42
CA ALA A 157 4.79 2.28 -23.51
C ALA A 157 4.56 2.95 -22.15
N SER A 158 3.78 4.04 -22.10
CA SER A 158 3.40 4.72 -20.86
C SER A 158 2.50 3.84 -19.98
N LEU A 159 1.59 3.09 -20.59
CA LEU A 159 0.72 2.15 -19.91
C LEU A 159 1.50 0.95 -19.39
N LEU A 160 2.34 0.33 -20.22
CA LEU A 160 3.22 -0.75 -19.78
C LEU A 160 4.11 -0.30 -18.62
N GLY A 161 4.73 0.88 -18.75
CA GLY A 161 5.53 1.47 -17.67
C GLY A 161 4.73 1.63 -16.38
N PHE A 162 3.52 2.19 -16.44
CA PHE A 162 2.65 2.34 -15.27
C PHE A 162 2.33 1.01 -14.57
N LEU A 163 1.97 -0.01 -15.34
CA LEU A 163 1.64 -1.33 -14.82
C LEU A 163 2.89 -1.99 -14.23
N THR A 164 4.02 -1.94 -14.92
CA THR A 164 5.29 -2.47 -14.41
C THR A 164 5.66 -1.81 -13.08
N LEU A 165 5.64 -0.48 -12.99
CA LEU A 165 5.98 0.22 -11.74
C LEU A 165 5.01 -0.10 -10.61
N SER A 166 3.72 -0.26 -10.92
CA SER A 166 2.70 -0.69 -9.94
C SER A 166 3.03 -2.08 -9.39
N TRP A 167 3.41 -3.02 -10.26
CA TRP A 167 3.77 -4.37 -9.86
C TRP A 167 5.14 -4.46 -9.18
N THR A 168 6.11 -3.59 -9.52
CA THR A 168 7.37 -3.47 -8.76
C THR A 168 7.10 -2.99 -7.32
N ALA A 169 6.19 -2.02 -7.13
CA ALA A 169 5.79 -1.61 -5.78
C ALA A 169 5.06 -2.74 -5.04
N MET A 170 4.19 -3.48 -5.72
CA MET A 170 3.52 -4.65 -5.14
C MET A 170 4.47 -5.78 -4.78
N GLU A 171 5.49 -6.04 -5.59
CA GLU A 171 6.52 -7.04 -5.29
C GLU A 171 7.15 -6.77 -3.92
N GLU A 172 7.56 -5.52 -3.65
CA GLU A 172 8.15 -5.18 -2.35
C GLU A 172 7.13 -5.30 -1.21
N ILE A 173 5.86 -4.94 -1.43
CA ILE A 173 4.79 -5.17 -0.44
C ILE A 173 4.68 -6.66 -0.11
N LEU A 174 4.72 -7.53 -1.13
CA LEU A 174 4.66 -8.99 -0.95
C LEU A 174 5.91 -9.53 -0.25
N ARG A 175 7.11 -9.01 -0.57
CA ARG A 175 8.37 -9.37 0.13
C ARG A 175 8.32 -8.98 1.60
N LEU A 176 7.88 -7.77 1.91
CA LEU A 176 7.70 -7.29 3.28
C LEU A 176 6.68 -8.17 4.03
N TRP A 177 5.58 -8.54 3.37
CA TRP A 177 4.59 -9.42 3.97
C TRP A 177 5.16 -10.81 4.26
N GLN A 178 5.88 -11.41 3.32
CA GLN A 178 6.57 -12.68 3.51
C GLN A 178 7.55 -12.62 4.69
N GLU A 179 8.31 -11.54 4.82
CA GLU A 179 9.26 -11.35 5.92
C GLU A 179 8.55 -11.24 7.27
N ILE A 180 7.43 -10.51 7.34
CA ILE A 180 6.59 -10.43 8.54
C ILE A 180 6.10 -11.83 8.92
N LEU A 181 5.57 -12.60 7.96
CA LEU A 181 5.09 -13.96 8.17
C LEU A 181 6.20 -14.94 8.59
N GLY A 182 7.47 -14.61 8.33
CA GLY A 182 8.65 -15.38 8.74
C GLY A 182 9.13 -15.07 10.16
N LYS A 183 8.63 -14.00 10.81
CA LYS A 183 8.95 -13.69 12.21
C LYS A 183 8.26 -14.67 13.16
N SER A 184 8.89 -14.92 14.31
CA SER A 184 8.23 -15.70 15.35
C SER A 184 7.09 -14.91 16.00
N GLN A 185 6.06 -15.60 16.49
CA GLN A 185 4.94 -14.96 17.17
C GLN A 185 5.38 -14.08 18.36
N VAL A 186 6.43 -14.50 19.08
CA VAL A 186 6.96 -13.75 20.23
C VAL A 186 7.57 -12.43 19.79
N GLU A 187 8.33 -12.43 18.69
CA GLU A 187 8.90 -11.21 18.10
C GLU A 187 7.79 -10.27 17.62
N LEU A 188 6.82 -10.79 16.86
CA LEU A 188 5.68 -10.02 16.35
C LEU A 188 4.93 -9.34 17.49
N MET A 189 4.50 -10.11 18.50
CA MET A 189 3.76 -9.56 19.64
C MET A 189 4.54 -8.47 20.39
N SER A 190 5.86 -8.62 20.53
CA SER A 190 6.70 -7.62 21.17
C SER A 190 6.74 -6.32 20.38
N ARG A 191 6.75 -6.39 19.04
CA ARG A 191 6.82 -5.21 18.17
C ARG A 191 5.46 -4.56 17.96
N GLU A 192 4.41 -5.35 17.85
CA GLU A 192 3.02 -4.86 17.85
C GLU A 192 2.69 -4.12 19.16
N SER A 193 3.21 -4.58 20.29
CA SER A 193 3.07 -3.87 21.56
C SER A 193 3.74 -2.49 21.55
N ALA A 194 4.81 -2.30 20.75
CA ALA A 194 5.45 -1.00 20.57
C ALA A 194 4.58 -0.07 19.70
N LEU A 195 3.93 -0.61 18.67
CA LEU A 195 2.98 0.13 17.82
C LEU A 195 1.76 0.65 18.60
N GLU A 196 1.24 -0.12 19.55
CA GLU A 196 0.14 0.29 20.44
C GLU A 196 0.60 1.18 21.61
N GLY A 197 1.90 1.47 21.71
CA GLY A 197 2.49 2.31 22.75
C GLY A 197 2.10 3.79 22.61
N ASN A 198 2.00 4.47 23.76
CA ASN A 198 1.70 5.91 23.80
C ASN A 198 2.94 6.81 23.90
N ASN A 199 4.13 6.24 24.16
CA ASN A 199 5.38 7.00 24.18
C ASN A 199 6.62 6.11 23.99
N PRO A 200 7.39 6.27 22.90
CA PRO A 200 7.03 7.07 21.72
C PRO A 200 5.84 6.48 20.97
N LYS A 201 5.13 7.31 20.19
CA LYS A 201 4.12 6.86 19.22
C LYS A 201 4.75 6.72 17.85
N TYR A 202 4.24 5.77 17.07
CA TYR A 202 4.61 5.59 15.67
C TYR A 202 3.45 5.99 14.77
N GLY A 203 3.77 6.61 13.64
CA GLY A 203 2.77 7.07 12.68
C GLY A 203 3.36 7.32 11.30
N PHE A 204 2.53 7.82 10.40
CA PHE A 204 2.98 8.36 9.13
C PHE A 204 2.47 9.79 8.94
N ILE A 205 3.25 10.59 8.19
CA ILE A 205 2.85 11.95 7.82
C ILE A 205 1.68 11.85 6.83
N HIS A 206 0.48 12.22 7.28
CA HIS A 206 -0.74 12.14 6.48
C HIS A 206 -0.84 13.30 5.51
N ASN A 207 -0.62 14.53 5.99
CA ASN A 207 -0.69 15.76 5.19
C ASN A 207 0.47 16.69 5.54
N LEU A 208 1.03 17.35 4.53
CA LEU A 208 2.07 18.34 4.69
C LEU A 208 1.71 19.66 3.98
N PHE A 209 1.89 20.77 4.68
CA PHE A 209 1.70 22.14 4.18
C PHE A 209 2.99 22.93 4.38
N ASP A 210 3.10 24.11 3.76
CA ASP A 210 4.32 24.95 3.77
C ASP A 210 4.97 25.19 5.14
N THR A 211 4.20 25.20 6.23
CA THR A 211 4.70 25.50 7.59
C THR A 211 4.31 24.46 8.64
N LYS A 212 3.52 23.44 8.30
CA LYS A 212 2.97 22.49 9.27
C LYS A 212 2.68 21.15 8.63
N GLY A 213 2.60 20.11 9.43
CA GLY A 213 2.09 18.81 9.01
C GLY A 213 1.22 18.16 10.05
N PHE A 214 0.66 17.02 9.65
CA PHE A 214 -0.25 16.20 10.43
C PHE A 214 0.19 14.74 10.35
N VAL A 215 0.32 14.09 11.51
CA VAL A 215 0.69 12.68 11.61
C VAL A 215 -0.53 11.89 12.05
N THR A 216 -0.87 10.85 11.27
CA THR A 216 -1.79 9.82 11.74
C THR A 216 -0.95 8.76 12.46
N THR A 217 -1.24 8.55 13.74
CA THR A 217 -0.50 7.62 14.60
C THR A 217 -1.22 6.28 14.75
N TYR A 218 -0.45 5.23 14.98
CA TYR A 218 -0.97 3.86 15.06
C TYR A 218 -1.99 3.65 16.18
N PRO A 219 -1.79 4.18 17.41
CA PRO A 219 -2.79 4.02 18.48
C PRO A 219 -4.13 4.72 18.15
N GLU A 220 -4.07 5.87 17.49
CA GLU A 220 -5.22 6.73 17.20
C GLU A 220 -6.00 6.29 15.95
N ALA A 221 -5.34 5.63 15.00
CA ALA A 221 -5.94 5.17 13.75
C ALA A 221 -6.53 6.30 12.88
N GLN A 222 -7.18 5.93 11.76
CA GLN A 222 -7.88 6.88 10.89
C GLN A 222 -9.11 7.54 11.54
N ALA A 223 -9.62 6.97 12.64
CA ALA A 223 -10.75 7.48 13.41
C ALA A 223 -10.36 8.56 14.41
N GLY A 224 -9.09 8.60 14.82
CA GLY A 224 -8.56 9.60 15.73
C GLY A 224 -8.20 10.91 15.04
N ASP A 225 -7.94 11.93 15.87
CA ASP A 225 -7.42 13.20 15.38
C ASP A 225 -5.93 13.09 15.06
N ASP A 226 -5.53 13.66 13.93
CA ASP A 226 -4.12 13.74 13.56
C ASP A 226 -3.33 14.60 14.55
N THR A 227 -2.08 14.22 14.79
CA THR A 227 -1.16 14.98 15.62
C THR A 227 -0.50 16.08 14.80
N TYR A 228 -0.68 17.32 15.21
CA TYR A 228 -0.07 18.49 14.59
C TYR A 228 1.44 18.56 14.86
N PHE A 229 2.22 19.02 13.88
CA PHE A 229 3.60 19.45 14.11
C PHE A 229 3.96 20.68 13.27
N ASP A 230 4.86 21.52 13.80
CA ASP A 230 5.48 22.62 13.06
C ASP A 230 6.65 22.08 12.23
N LEU A 231 6.76 22.49 10.96
CA LEU A 231 7.88 22.06 10.10
C LEU A 231 9.24 22.47 10.67
N ASP A 232 9.31 23.63 11.32
CA ASP A 232 10.53 24.14 11.97
C ASP A 232 10.98 23.25 13.15
N SER A 233 10.11 22.38 13.65
CA SER A 233 10.40 21.43 14.74
C SER A 233 10.88 20.06 14.26
N ALA A 234 10.78 19.77 12.95
CA ALA A 234 11.22 18.51 12.38
C ALA A 234 12.76 18.45 12.31
N GLU A 235 13.35 17.34 12.74
CA GLU A 235 14.80 17.13 12.70
C GLU A 235 15.34 16.85 11.28
N TYR A 236 14.46 16.76 10.27
CA TYR A 236 14.77 16.42 8.88
C TYR A 236 13.74 17.08 7.93
N PHE A 237 13.89 16.90 6.60
CA PHE A 237 12.89 17.35 5.63
C PHE A 237 11.80 16.28 5.47
N PRO A 238 10.59 16.47 6.02
CA PRO A 238 9.53 15.47 5.95
C PRO A 238 8.86 15.45 4.59
N ASP A 239 8.44 14.25 4.19
CA ASP A 239 7.54 14.03 3.05
C ASP A 239 6.27 13.30 3.51
N GLU A 240 5.16 13.48 2.79
CA GLU A 240 3.93 12.73 3.08
C GLU A 240 4.15 11.22 2.89
N GLY A 241 3.67 10.41 3.83
CA GLY A 241 3.90 8.96 3.87
C GLY A 241 5.22 8.55 4.53
N ASP A 242 6.04 9.48 5.00
CA ASP A 242 7.19 9.14 5.86
C ASP A 242 6.70 8.50 7.16
N VAL A 243 7.36 7.41 7.55
CA VAL A 243 7.16 6.77 8.86
C VAL A 243 7.97 7.53 9.90
N VAL A 244 7.30 7.88 11.00
CA VAL A 244 7.84 8.75 12.04
C VAL A 244 7.61 8.18 13.43
N GLU A 245 8.51 8.58 14.33
CA GLU A 245 8.40 8.40 15.77
C GLU A 245 8.18 9.78 16.40
N LEU A 246 7.23 9.90 17.33
CA LEU A 246 6.90 11.17 17.97
C LEU A 246 6.49 11.03 19.45
N GLU A 247 6.77 12.07 20.21
CA GLU A 247 6.15 12.31 21.52
C GLU A 247 5.18 13.48 21.40
N ASP A 248 3.96 13.34 21.89
CA ASP A 248 2.94 14.39 21.82
C ASP A 248 2.46 14.87 23.20
N LYS A 249 1.76 16.00 23.19
CA LYS A 249 1.01 16.50 24.34
C LYS A 249 -0.37 16.94 23.88
N GLU A 250 -1.38 16.70 24.71
CA GLU A 250 -2.69 17.32 24.53
C GLU A 250 -2.55 18.83 24.66
N SER A 251 -3.04 19.58 23.67
CA SER A 251 -3.04 21.03 23.70
C SER A 251 -3.99 21.51 24.80
N THR A 252 -3.57 22.50 25.57
CA THR A 252 -4.37 23.10 26.66
C THR A 252 -5.42 24.11 26.17
N GLY A 253 -5.66 24.18 24.85
CA GLY A 253 -6.60 25.09 24.19
C GLY A 253 -7.99 24.52 23.94
N TYR A 254 -8.92 25.37 23.50
CA TYR A 254 -10.22 24.93 22.96
C TYR A 254 -9.96 24.17 21.66
N HIS A 255 -10.39 22.91 21.61
CA HIS A 255 -10.09 21.82 20.66
C HIS A 255 -9.05 20.84 21.21
N ASP A 256 -9.48 19.58 21.36
CA ASP A 256 -8.72 18.39 21.80
C ASP A 256 -7.58 18.01 20.81
N SER A 257 -6.91 19.02 20.27
CA SER A 257 -5.83 18.88 19.30
C SER A 257 -4.55 18.46 20.01
N ARG A 258 -3.84 17.49 19.44
CA ARG A 258 -2.52 17.05 19.93
C ARG A 258 -1.42 17.73 19.14
N THR A 259 -0.35 18.09 19.82
CA THR A 259 0.84 18.68 19.21
C THR A 259 2.05 17.81 19.51
N ALA A 260 2.74 17.39 18.46
CA ALA A 260 4.02 16.72 18.57
C ALA A 260 5.01 17.69 19.22
N THR A 261 5.69 17.22 20.25
CA THR A 261 6.78 17.92 20.94
C THR A 261 8.14 17.47 20.46
N SER A 262 8.20 16.32 19.80
CA SER A 262 9.34 15.81 19.04
C SER A 262 8.79 15.04 17.84
N LEU A 263 9.48 15.13 16.70
CA LEU A 263 9.18 14.37 15.50
C LEU A 263 10.49 13.92 14.87
N ARG A 264 10.67 12.61 14.73
CA ARG A 264 11.85 12.01 14.12
C ARG A 264 11.44 11.06 13.01
N LYS A 265 12.25 11.01 11.95
CA LYS A 265 12.12 9.94 10.97
C LYS A 265 12.42 8.62 11.68
N TYR A 266 11.57 7.63 11.47
CA TYR A 266 11.80 6.31 12.06
C TYR A 266 13.09 5.72 11.47
N ASN A 267 14.05 5.46 12.36
CA ASN A 267 15.34 4.88 12.04
C ASN A 267 15.72 3.89 13.15
N PRO A 268 15.35 2.60 12.99
CA PRO A 268 15.48 1.57 14.02
C PRO A 268 16.93 1.23 14.39
#